data_AF-A0A5P9F9L4-F1
#
_entry.id   AF-A0A5P9F9L4-F1
#
_cell.length_a   1.000
_cell.length_b   1.000
_cell.length_c   1.000
_cell.angle_alpha   90.00
_cell.angle_beta   90.00
_cell.angle_gamma   90.00
#
_symmetry.space_group_name_H-M   'P 1'
#
loop_
_entity.id
_entity.type
_entity.pdbx_description
1 polymer ?
#
loop_
_entity_poly.entity_id
_entity_poly.type
_entity_poly.pdbx_seq_one_letter_code
_entity_poly.pdbx_strand_id
1 'polypeptide(L)'
;MVKFSEVVPSENDLMGVKAVWGRSEEAVMCFGSRGDAATKNKGHYSQARITAEKAQEQPYFVTIGGGKHVPEELRGRALELVRTTGAYGETTAFVKGEPLRKRLEQWPVAVVLSEVYAIDGEPLLVDELGFDDMNILANAYDRVMRYTDQIHALWNALKDRTVSRRWEVQVPSGFRDPGGVKLIGTLYPKLNIKSSEGIQVWKLSKEIERDPRLKRAVKDRNRAKNDGALCCEACGFSDTSDGMFDAHHLQPLAAGVRESRADDLVVLCPTCHRWAHVKAPDLLSPLTISEVAKAFGSEPSG
;
A
#
# COMPACT_ATOMS: atom_id res chain seq x y z
N MET A 1 0.00 5.26 -14.41
CA MET A 1 0.98 4.19 -14.71
C MET A 1 2.35 4.85 -14.77
N VAL A 2 3.36 4.21 -14.19
CA VAL A 2 4.73 4.72 -14.09
C VAL A 2 5.69 3.57 -14.43
N LYS A 3 6.93 3.83 -14.85
CA LYS A 3 7.89 2.73 -15.01
C LYS A 3 8.22 2.09 -13.66
N PHE A 4 8.51 0.79 -13.67
CA PHE A 4 8.99 0.07 -12.49
C PHE A 4 10.23 0.75 -11.89
N SER A 5 11.17 1.18 -12.73
CA SER A 5 12.38 1.90 -12.29
C SER A 5 12.13 3.27 -11.68
N GLU A 6 10.96 3.88 -11.91
CA GLU A 6 10.60 5.14 -11.24
C GLU A 6 10.09 4.90 -9.81
N VAL A 7 9.70 3.67 -9.47
CA VAL A 7 9.27 3.26 -8.12
C VAL A 7 10.43 2.58 -7.38
N VAL A 8 11.23 1.78 -8.08
CA VAL A 8 12.39 1.03 -7.59
C VAL A 8 13.61 1.39 -8.43
N PRO A 9 14.31 2.51 -8.12
CA PRO A 9 15.40 3.05 -8.93
C PRO A 9 16.59 2.10 -9.10
N SER A 10 16.82 1.22 -8.14
CA SER A 10 17.90 0.24 -8.16
C SER A 10 17.43 -1.13 -7.66
N GLU A 11 18.07 -2.20 -8.14
CA GLU A 11 17.90 -3.54 -7.56
C GLU A 11 18.23 -3.61 -6.06
N ASN A 12 19.01 -2.65 -5.54
CA ASN A 12 19.32 -2.52 -4.12
C ASN A 12 18.10 -2.09 -3.29
N ASP A 13 17.12 -1.43 -3.90
CA ASP A 13 15.86 -1.03 -3.26
C ASP A 13 14.86 -2.20 -3.18
N LEU A 14 15.16 -3.32 -3.85
CA LEU A 14 14.32 -4.51 -3.90
C LEU A 14 14.76 -5.56 -2.85
N MET A 15 13.97 -5.74 -1.79
CA MET A 15 14.17 -6.75 -0.75
C MET A 15 14.23 -8.18 -1.30
N GLY A 16 13.55 -8.46 -2.42
CA GLY A 16 13.51 -9.77 -3.05
C GLY A 16 12.17 -10.11 -3.67
N VAL A 17 11.81 -11.40 -3.62
CA VAL A 17 10.51 -11.92 -4.05
C VAL A 17 9.80 -12.68 -2.95
N LYS A 18 8.47 -12.74 -3.04
CA LYS A 18 7.65 -13.61 -2.20
C LYS A 18 6.64 -14.36 -3.05
N ALA A 19 6.56 -15.67 -2.85
CA ALA A 19 5.51 -16.48 -3.46
C ALA A 19 4.17 -16.19 -2.76
N VAL A 20 3.16 -15.93 -3.58
CA VAL A 20 1.78 -15.67 -3.14
C VAL A 20 0.82 -16.55 -3.93
N TRP A 21 -0.34 -16.81 -3.34
CA TRP A 21 -1.39 -17.57 -4.01
C TRP A 21 -2.30 -16.68 -4.88
N GLY A 22 -2.24 -15.36 -4.72
CA GLY A 22 -3.07 -14.39 -5.44
C GLY A 22 -2.64 -12.95 -5.17
N ARG A 23 -3.35 -12.01 -5.78
CA ARG A 23 -3.14 -10.56 -5.62
C ARG A 23 -3.59 -10.08 -4.24
N SER A 24 -3.01 -8.98 -3.74
CA SER A 24 -3.40 -8.39 -2.46
C SER A 24 -4.86 -7.90 -2.47
N GLU A 25 -5.69 -8.45 -1.58
CA GLU A 25 -7.05 -7.93 -1.30
C GLU A 25 -7.01 -6.82 -0.23
N GLU A 26 -6.09 -6.92 0.74
CA GLU A 26 -5.83 -5.90 1.77
C GLU A 26 -4.33 -5.57 1.80
N ALA A 27 -3.96 -4.40 2.35
CA ALA A 27 -2.59 -3.91 2.41
C ALA A 27 -1.74 -4.63 3.48
N VAL A 28 -1.69 -5.95 3.41
CA VAL A 28 -0.94 -6.83 4.30
C VAL A 28 -0.22 -7.90 3.51
N MET A 29 0.93 -8.33 4.02
CA MET A 29 1.62 -9.51 3.50
C MET A 29 1.83 -10.52 4.63
N CYS A 30 1.33 -11.74 4.43
CA CYS A 30 1.26 -12.76 5.47
C CYS A 30 2.40 -13.77 5.38
N PHE A 31 2.79 -14.33 6.52
CA PHE A 31 3.87 -15.30 6.67
C PHE A 31 3.48 -16.40 7.64
N GLY A 32 4.08 -17.58 7.47
CA GLY A 32 4.05 -18.63 8.47
C GLY A 32 4.74 -18.22 9.77
N SER A 33 4.30 -18.81 10.89
CA SER A 33 4.99 -18.72 12.18
C SER A 33 6.19 -19.66 12.22
N ARG A 34 7.23 -19.28 12.97
CA ARG A 34 8.26 -20.24 13.43
C ARG A 34 8.15 -20.44 14.93
N GLY A 35 7.95 -21.69 15.36
CA GLY A 35 7.74 -22.02 16.77
C GLY A 35 6.28 -21.88 17.21
N ASP A 36 6.07 -21.95 18.53
CA ASP A 36 4.73 -22.05 19.10
C ASP A 36 3.96 -20.73 19.03
N ALA A 37 2.90 -20.70 18.21
CA ALA A 37 2.02 -19.56 18.03
C ALA A 37 1.29 -19.15 19.32
N ALA A 38 1.06 -20.10 20.25
CA ALA A 38 0.41 -19.80 21.53
C ALA A 38 1.27 -18.87 22.41
N THR A 39 2.60 -18.95 22.27
CA THR A 39 3.53 -18.19 23.10
C THR A 39 3.72 -16.74 22.65
N LYS A 40 3.30 -16.39 21.42
CA LYS A 40 3.48 -15.06 20.80
C LYS A 40 4.88 -14.46 21.01
N ASN A 41 5.90 -15.31 20.94
CA ASN A 41 7.29 -14.93 21.24
C ASN A 41 8.02 -14.38 20.00
N LYS A 42 9.32 -14.05 20.13
CA LYS A 42 10.15 -13.56 19.00
C LYS A 42 10.23 -14.55 17.83
N GLY A 43 10.14 -15.85 18.10
CA GLY A 43 10.11 -16.90 17.07
C GLY A 43 8.84 -16.80 16.24
N HIS A 44 7.68 -16.70 16.89
CA HIS A 44 6.37 -16.61 16.25
C HIS A 44 6.34 -15.50 15.19
N TYR A 45 6.80 -14.30 15.56
CA TYR A 45 6.84 -13.14 14.66
C TYR A 45 8.09 -13.06 13.78
N SER A 46 9.01 -14.03 13.84
CA SER A 46 10.34 -13.88 13.25
C SER A 46 10.31 -13.55 11.76
N GLN A 47 9.41 -14.18 11.00
CA GLN A 47 9.31 -13.98 9.55
C GLN A 47 8.83 -12.57 9.17
N ALA A 48 7.77 -12.11 9.83
CA ALA A 48 7.25 -10.75 9.62
C ALA A 48 8.24 -9.69 10.17
N ARG A 49 8.85 -9.94 11.33
CA ARG A 49 9.85 -9.05 11.93
C ARG A 49 11.08 -8.87 11.03
N ILE A 50 11.65 -9.97 10.51
CA ILE A 50 12.82 -9.89 9.62
C ILE A 50 12.48 -9.10 8.35
N THR A 51 11.27 -9.28 7.82
CA THR A 51 10.79 -8.51 6.67
C THR A 51 10.67 -7.02 7.02
N ALA A 52 10.07 -6.68 8.16
CA ALA A 52 9.96 -5.31 8.65
C ALA A 52 11.32 -4.64 8.93
N GLU A 53 12.31 -5.42 9.40
CA GLU A 53 13.69 -4.97 9.60
C GLU A 53 14.36 -4.64 8.27
N LYS A 54 14.28 -5.55 7.29
CA LYS A 54 14.81 -5.30 5.94
C LYS A 54 14.14 -4.13 5.25
N ALA A 55 12.86 -3.89 5.52
CA ALA A 55 12.09 -2.80 4.93
C ALA A 55 12.67 -1.41 5.22
N GLN A 56 13.49 -1.26 6.26
CA GLN A 56 14.14 0.02 6.58
C GLN A 56 15.16 0.44 5.51
N GLU A 57 15.74 -0.52 4.79
CA GLU A 57 16.76 -0.31 3.77
C GLU A 57 16.27 -0.70 2.38
N GLN A 58 15.53 -1.81 2.27
CA GLN A 58 15.00 -2.36 1.03
C GLN A 58 13.47 -2.49 1.17
N PRO A 59 12.69 -1.43 0.96
CA PRO A 59 11.28 -1.42 1.32
C PRO A 59 10.39 -2.19 0.32
N TYR A 60 10.88 -2.51 -0.88
CA TYR A 60 10.07 -3.09 -1.95
C TYR A 60 10.32 -4.57 -2.17
N PHE A 61 9.31 -5.35 -2.57
CA PHE A 61 9.51 -6.69 -3.13
C PHE A 61 8.45 -7.03 -4.17
N VAL A 62 8.77 -8.00 -5.03
CA VAL A 62 7.83 -8.49 -6.06
C VAL A 62 7.09 -9.72 -5.52
N THR A 63 5.78 -9.75 -5.70
CA THR A 63 4.96 -10.93 -5.46
C THR A 63 4.86 -11.76 -6.74
N ILE A 64 5.01 -13.06 -6.61
CA ILE A 64 4.96 -13.99 -7.74
C ILE A 64 3.98 -15.11 -7.42
N GLY A 65 3.10 -15.43 -8.35
CA GLY A 65 2.15 -16.53 -8.18
C GLY A 65 2.89 -17.86 -8.02
N GLY A 66 2.83 -18.46 -6.83
CA GLY A 66 3.59 -19.65 -6.51
C GLY A 66 2.96 -20.46 -5.39
N GLY A 67 3.06 -21.79 -5.50
CA GLY A 67 2.64 -22.73 -4.46
C GLY A 67 1.69 -23.79 -4.97
N LYS A 68 1.28 -24.69 -4.08
CA LYS A 68 0.40 -25.80 -4.43
C LYS A 68 -1.01 -25.33 -4.85
N HIS A 69 -1.49 -24.24 -4.25
CA HIS A 69 -2.86 -23.76 -4.40
C HIS A 69 -2.99 -22.46 -5.21
N VAL A 70 -1.91 -22.00 -5.86
CA VAL A 70 -2.01 -20.85 -6.75
C VAL A 70 -2.89 -21.21 -7.96
N PRO A 71 -3.86 -20.35 -8.36
CA PRO A 71 -4.61 -20.50 -9.59
C PRO A 71 -3.68 -20.64 -10.80
N GLU A 72 -4.11 -21.40 -11.81
CA GLU A 72 -3.27 -21.71 -12.97
C GLU A 72 -2.90 -20.45 -13.74
N GLU A 73 -3.84 -19.52 -13.88
CA GLU A 73 -3.66 -18.26 -14.57
C GLU A 73 -2.64 -17.32 -13.92
N LEU A 74 -2.36 -17.49 -12.62
CA LEU A 74 -1.39 -16.68 -11.88
C LEU A 74 -0.05 -17.38 -11.68
N ARG A 75 0.03 -18.70 -11.92
CA ARG A 75 1.21 -19.50 -11.62
C ARG A 75 2.41 -19.01 -12.43
N GLY A 76 3.51 -18.73 -11.74
CA GLY A 76 4.76 -18.27 -12.34
C GLY A 76 4.73 -16.83 -12.84
N ARG A 77 3.65 -16.06 -12.61
CA ARG A 77 3.56 -14.66 -13.02
C ARG A 77 4.07 -13.72 -11.94
N ALA A 78 4.81 -12.69 -12.34
CA ALA A 78 5.10 -11.54 -11.49
C ALA A 78 3.85 -10.66 -11.39
N LEU A 79 3.21 -10.62 -10.22
CA LEU A 79 1.87 -10.04 -10.05
C LEU A 79 1.96 -8.58 -9.62
N GLU A 80 2.63 -8.33 -8.50
CA GLU A 80 2.62 -7.02 -7.85
C GLU A 80 4.01 -6.61 -7.39
N LEU A 81 4.27 -5.32 -7.44
CA LEU A 81 5.36 -4.68 -6.71
C LEU A 81 4.77 -4.06 -5.45
N VAL A 82 5.26 -4.44 -4.27
CA VAL A 82 4.71 -3.95 -3.00
C VAL A 82 5.79 -3.28 -2.16
N ARG A 83 5.40 -2.22 -1.43
CA ARG A 83 6.22 -1.57 -0.42
C ARG A 83 5.74 -1.97 0.97
N THR A 84 6.63 -2.48 1.80
CA THR A 84 6.32 -2.83 3.19
C THR A 84 6.81 -1.78 4.18
N THR A 85 6.10 -1.65 5.29
CA THR A 85 6.49 -0.80 6.43
C THR A 85 7.31 -1.58 7.47
N GLY A 86 7.74 -0.90 8.53
CA GLY A 86 8.32 -1.52 9.73
C GLY A 86 7.29 -2.13 10.69
N ALA A 87 5.98 -2.01 10.39
CA ALA A 87 4.93 -2.54 11.24
C ALA A 87 4.65 -4.01 10.94
N TYR A 88 4.75 -4.84 11.98
CA TYR A 88 4.44 -6.27 11.90
C TYR A 88 3.60 -6.71 13.09
N GLY A 89 2.90 -7.83 12.98
CA GLY A 89 1.99 -8.31 14.02
C GLY A 89 1.17 -9.50 13.58
N GLU A 90 0.08 -9.74 14.30
CA GLU A 90 -0.88 -10.79 13.96
C GLU A 90 -1.65 -10.42 12.69
N THR A 91 -1.80 -11.36 11.77
CA THR A 91 -2.58 -11.14 10.54
C THR A 91 -4.01 -10.71 10.85
N THR A 92 -4.62 -11.31 11.86
CA THR A 92 -5.98 -10.97 12.30
C THR A 92 -6.11 -9.58 12.93
N ALA A 93 -5.01 -8.95 13.33
CA ALA A 93 -5.02 -7.57 13.81
C ALA A 93 -5.05 -6.55 12.66
N PHE A 94 -4.66 -6.97 11.45
CA PHE A 94 -4.55 -6.10 10.28
C PHE A 94 -5.66 -6.33 9.26
N VAL A 95 -6.24 -7.53 9.21
CA VAL A 95 -7.28 -7.91 8.26
C VAL A 95 -8.67 -7.73 8.86
N LYS A 96 -9.53 -6.92 8.23
CA LYS A 96 -10.88 -6.63 8.74
C LYS A 96 -11.97 -7.53 8.16
N GLY A 97 -11.88 -7.92 6.89
CA GLY A 97 -12.95 -8.68 6.23
C GLY A 97 -13.07 -10.12 6.74
N GLU A 98 -14.21 -10.50 7.35
CA GLU A 98 -14.41 -11.85 7.92
C GLU A 98 -14.07 -13.02 6.97
N PRO A 99 -14.50 -13.03 5.69
CA PRO A 99 -14.14 -14.11 4.77
C PRO A 99 -12.65 -14.16 4.42
N LEU A 100 -12.01 -13.01 4.32
CA LEU A 100 -10.58 -12.91 4.01
C LEU A 100 -9.73 -13.24 5.23
N ARG A 101 -10.13 -12.76 6.40
CA ARG A 101 -9.50 -13.03 7.70
C ARG A 101 -9.40 -14.53 7.95
N LYS A 102 -10.51 -15.28 7.81
CA LYS A 102 -10.52 -16.74 7.95
C LYS A 102 -9.59 -17.44 6.95
N ARG A 103 -9.49 -16.91 5.72
CA ARG A 103 -8.58 -17.45 4.70
C ARG A 103 -7.11 -17.20 5.03
N LEU A 104 -6.79 -16.04 5.61
CA LEU A 104 -5.43 -15.63 5.93
C LEU A 104 -4.93 -16.09 7.31
N GLU A 105 -5.81 -16.55 8.20
CA GLU A 105 -5.46 -17.05 9.55
C GLU A 105 -4.42 -18.18 9.56
N GLN A 106 -4.31 -18.96 8.48
CA GLN A 106 -3.28 -19.99 8.32
C GLN A 106 -1.85 -19.43 8.26
N TRP A 107 -1.70 -18.15 7.90
CA TRP A 107 -0.46 -17.39 7.98
C TRP A 107 -0.61 -16.37 9.11
N PRO A 108 -0.27 -16.73 10.36
CA PRO A 108 -0.73 -16.01 11.53
C PRO A 108 -0.05 -14.66 11.75
N VAL A 109 1.07 -14.40 11.08
CA VAL A 109 1.82 -13.14 11.23
C VAL A 109 1.95 -12.41 9.90
N ALA A 110 1.91 -11.09 9.94
CA ALA A 110 1.95 -10.24 8.76
C ALA A 110 2.77 -8.97 8.97
N VAL A 111 3.12 -8.33 7.85
CA VAL A 111 3.56 -6.94 7.79
C VAL A 111 2.50 -6.08 7.11
N VAL A 112 2.45 -4.80 7.45
CA VAL A 112 1.58 -3.83 6.77
C VAL A 112 2.29 -3.29 5.53
N LEU A 113 1.62 -3.35 4.38
CA LEU A 113 2.06 -2.75 3.14
C LEU A 113 1.64 -1.28 3.11
N SER A 114 2.57 -0.39 2.79
CA SER A 114 2.23 1.01 2.53
C SER A 114 1.82 1.21 1.07
N GLU A 115 2.29 0.36 0.16
CA GLU A 115 2.08 0.52 -1.28
C GLU A 115 1.92 -0.82 -1.99
N VAL A 116 1.02 -0.87 -2.97
CA VAL A 116 0.77 -2.05 -3.81
C VAL A 116 0.59 -1.59 -5.25
N TYR A 117 1.44 -2.05 -6.15
CA TYR A 117 1.36 -1.75 -7.58
C TYR A 117 1.11 -3.05 -8.35
N ALA A 118 0.15 -3.04 -9.28
CA ALA A 118 -0.01 -4.08 -10.27
C ALA A 118 1.11 -3.96 -11.32
N ILE A 119 1.74 -5.08 -11.68
CA ILE A 119 2.71 -5.14 -12.77
C ILE A 119 1.94 -5.35 -14.08
N ASP A 120 2.15 -4.46 -15.05
CA ASP A 120 1.41 -4.51 -16.31
C ASP A 120 1.65 -5.82 -17.07
N GLY A 121 0.56 -6.43 -17.53
CA GLY A 121 0.54 -7.73 -18.20
C GLY A 121 0.87 -8.95 -17.32
N GLU A 122 1.29 -8.76 -16.08
CA GLU A 122 1.67 -9.83 -15.13
C GLU A 122 2.55 -10.93 -15.78
N PRO A 123 3.76 -10.57 -16.27
CA PRO A 123 4.53 -11.43 -17.14
C PRO A 123 4.94 -12.75 -16.47
N LEU A 124 4.94 -13.83 -17.25
CA LEU A 124 5.48 -15.13 -16.86
C LEU A 124 7.00 -15.05 -16.64
N LEU A 125 7.47 -15.61 -15.52
CA LEU A 125 8.88 -15.64 -15.17
C LEU A 125 9.74 -16.27 -16.28
N VAL A 126 9.34 -17.45 -16.76
CA VAL A 126 10.13 -18.21 -17.73
C VAL A 126 9.96 -17.60 -19.13
N ASP A 127 8.71 -17.57 -19.61
CA ASP A 127 8.43 -17.25 -21.01
C ASP A 127 8.58 -15.76 -21.36
N GLU A 128 8.39 -14.85 -20.40
CA GLU A 128 8.32 -13.40 -20.66
C GLU A 128 9.37 -12.57 -19.92
N LEU A 129 9.97 -13.10 -18.85
CA LEU A 129 11.05 -12.46 -18.10
C LEU A 129 12.41 -13.16 -18.28
N GLY A 130 12.46 -14.30 -18.98
CA GLY A 130 13.70 -14.96 -19.38
C GLY A 130 14.41 -15.74 -18.27
N PHE A 131 13.68 -16.21 -17.26
CA PHE A 131 14.22 -17.12 -16.25
C PHE A 131 14.25 -18.56 -16.76
N ASP A 132 15.26 -19.34 -16.41
CA ASP A 132 15.35 -20.76 -16.80
C ASP A 132 14.26 -21.62 -16.14
N ASP A 133 13.86 -21.25 -14.92
CA ASP A 133 12.88 -21.95 -14.11
C ASP A 133 12.28 -21.04 -13.01
N MET A 134 11.52 -21.63 -12.09
CA MET A 134 10.90 -20.93 -10.96
C MET A 134 11.77 -20.94 -9.68
N ASN A 135 13.08 -21.24 -9.75
CA ASN A 135 13.95 -21.32 -8.57
C ASN A 135 14.14 -19.98 -7.86
N ILE A 136 13.75 -18.85 -8.46
CA ILE A 136 13.66 -17.56 -7.76
C ILE A 136 12.69 -17.62 -6.57
N LEU A 137 11.72 -18.54 -6.61
CA LEU A 137 10.78 -18.80 -5.53
C LEU A 137 11.28 -19.82 -4.50
N ALA A 138 12.51 -20.35 -4.64
CA ALA A 138 13.06 -21.27 -3.66
C ALA A 138 13.06 -20.62 -2.28
N ASN A 139 12.39 -21.25 -1.31
CA ASN A 139 12.19 -20.74 0.05
C ASN A 139 11.37 -19.43 0.18
N ALA A 140 10.77 -18.92 -0.90
CA ALA A 140 10.07 -17.63 -0.92
C ALA A 140 8.59 -17.70 -0.48
N TYR A 141 8.11 -18.87 -0.03
CA TYR A 141 6.71 -19.05 0.41
C TYR A 141 6.43 -18.34 1.74
N ASP A 142 7.25 -18.63 2.75
CA ASP A 142 7.09 -18.09 4.10
C ASP A 142 8.01 -16.90 4.41
N ARG A 143 8.76 -16.40 3.42
CA ARG A 143 9.66 -15.25 3.57
C ARG A 143 9.84 -14.51 2.24
N VAL A 144 10.28 -13.26 2.34
CA VAL A 144 10.83 -12.53 1.20
C VAL A 144 12.28 -12.99 1.00
N MET A 145 12.58 -13.52 -0.18
CA MET A 145 13.89 -14.11 -0.50
C MET A 145 14.63 -13.29 -1.55
N ARG A 146 15.94 -13.12 -1.32
CA ARG A 146 16.86 -12.45 -2.24
C ARG A 146 18.01 -13.37 -2.57
N TYR A 147 18.08 -13.73 -3.84
CA TYR A 147 19.26 -14.34 -4.46
C TYR A 147 19.83 -13.30 -5.42
N THR A 148 21.01 -12.76 -5.13
CA THR A 148 21.53 -11.53 -5.76
C THR A 148 21.43 -11.55 -7.28
N ASP A 149 21.93 -12.61 -7.92
CA ASP A 149 21.94 -12.72 -9.39
C ASP A 149 20.51 -12.79 -9.97
N GLN A 150 19.61 -13.49 -9.28
CA GLN A 150 18.22 -13.61 -9.72
C GLN A 150 17.43 -12.31 -9.53
N ILE A 151 17.74 -11.53 -8.49
CA ILE A 151 17.14 -10.20 -8.30
C ILE A 151 17.70 -9.19 -9.29
N HIS A 152 19.00 -9.26 -9.61
CA HIS A 152 19.59 -8.47 -10.69
C HIS A 152 18.90 -8.75 -12.03
N ALA A 153 18.69 -10.03 -12.37
CA ALA A 153 17.96 -10.44 -13.57
C ALA A 153 16.50 -9.94 -13.54
N LEU A 154 15.79 -10.13 -12.42
CA LEU A 154 14.40 -9.70 -12.27
C LEU A 154 14.24 -8.19 -12.44
N TRP A 155 15.09 -7.40 -11.76
CA TRP A 155 15.04 -5.95 -11.85
C TRP A 155 15.32 -5.48 -13.28
N ASN A 156 16.32 -6.05 -13.96
CA ASN A 156 16.60 -5.73 -15.35
C ASN A 156 15.44 -6.07 -16.30
N ALA A 157 14.73 -7.18 -16.06
CA ALA A 157 13.59 -7.60 -16.87
C ALA A 157 12.33 -6.75 -16.62
N LEU A 158 12.20 -6.14 -15.44
CA LEU A 158 11.03 -5.34 -15.05
C LEU A 158 11.23 -3.82 -15.18
N LYS A 159 12.46 -3.30 -15.14
CA LYS A 159 12.75 -1.85 -14.98
C LYS A 159 12.00 -0.93 -15.95
N ASP A 160 11.84 -1.35 -17.20
CA ASP A 160 11.18 -0.57 -18.26
C ASP A 160 9.68 -0.87 -18.40
N ARG A 161 9.17 -1.89 -17.70
CA ARG A 161 7.74 -2.20 -17.66
C ARG A 161 6.99 -1.17 -16.83
N THR A 162 5.72 -1.00 -17.16
CA THR A 162 4.81 -0.12 -16.43
C THR A 162 4.23 -0.83 -15.21
N VAL A 163 4.00 -0.05 -14.16
CA VAL A 163 3.27 -0.46 -12.97
C VAL A 163 2.17 0.55 -12.65
N SER A 164 1.08 0.04 -12.08
CA SER A 164 -0.12 0.82 -11.75
C SER A 164 -0.43 0.71 -10.28
N ARG A 165 -0.51 1.84 -9.58
CA ARG A 165 -0.83 1.86 -8.16
C ARG A 165 -2.26 1.36 -7.93
N ARG A 166 -2.43 0.35 -7.06
CA ARG A 166 -3.73 -0.24 -6.70
C ARG A 166 -4.38 0.56 -5.57
N TRP A 167 -5.09 1.62 -5.94
CA TRP A 167 -5.75 2.54 -5.00
C TRP A 167 -6.91 1.92 -4.23
N GLU A 168 -7.43 0.79 -4.69
CA GLU A 168 -8.41 0.00 -3.96
C GLU A 168 -7.81 -0.75 -2.75
N VAL A 169 -6.49 -0.98 -2.73
CA VAL A 169 -5.79 -1.65 -1.63
C VAL A 169 -5.29 -0.63 -0.61
N GLN A 170 -6.19 -0.24 0.29
CA GLN A 170 -5.93 0.78 1.30
C GLN A 170 -5.21 0.22 2.52
N VAL A 171 -4.39 1.07 3.16
CA VAL A 171 -3.81 0.75 4.46
C VAL A 171 -4.91 0.50 5.49
N PRO A 172 -4.70 -0.41 6.46
CA PRO A 172 -5.74 -0.72 7.45
C PRO A 172 -6.17 0.54 8.20
N SER A 173 -7.49 0.82 8.25
CA SER A 173 -7.99 2.03 8.89
C SER A 173 -7.55 2.11 10.36
N GLY A 174 -7.06 3.29 10.76
CA GLY A 174 -6.43 3.56 12.06
C GLY A 174 -4.91 3.34 12.07
N PHE A 175 -4.34 2.69 11.05
CA PHE A 175 -2.90 2.46 10.95
C PHE A 175 -2.13 3.78 10.88
N ARG A 176 -1.03 3.83 11.64
CA ARG A 176 -0.02 4.87 11.55
C ARG A 176 1.33 4.20 11.47
N ASP A 177 2.09 4.50 10.42
CA ASP A 177 3.43 3.97 10.26
C ASP A 177 4.28 4.40 11.48
N PRO A 178 4.83 3.44 12.23
CA PRO A 178 5.73 3.74 13.33
C PRO A 178 7.02 4.46 12.92
N GLY A 179 7.36 4.50 11.63
CA GLY A 179 8.62 5.07 11.12
C GLY A 179 9.85 4.22 11.48
N GLY A 180 9.63 2.96 11.87
CA GLY A 180 10.65 2.04 12.34
C GLY A 180 10.05 0.67 12.65
N VAL A 181 10.90 -0.28 13.05
CA VAL A 181 10.46 -1.66 13.29
C VAL A 181 9.63 -1.74 14.57
N LYS A 182 8.35 -2.12 14.47
CA LYS A 182 7.44 -2.19 15.63
C LYS A 182 6.42 -3.31 15.53
N LEU A 183 6.31 -4.08 16.62
CA LEU A 183 5.20 -5.01 16.81
C LEU A 183 3.91 -4.22 17.12
N ILE A 184 2.89 -4.38 16.27
CA ILE A 184 1.58 -3.75 16.41
C ILE A 184 0.56 -4.80 16.82
N GLY A 185 0.06 -4.70 18.05
CA GLY A 185 -1.04 -5.55 18.54
C GLY A 185 -2.44 -4.97 18.32
N THR A 186 -2.55 -3.68 18.03
CA THR A 186 -3.80 -2.99 17.66
C THR A 186 -3.47 -1.81 16.77
N LEU A 187 -4.26 -1.60 15.72
CA LEU A 187 -4.13 -0.45 14.82
C LEU A 187 -4.54 0.85 15.51
N TYR A 188 -5.44 0.78 16.50
CA TYR A 188 -5.93 1.96 17.20
C TYR A 188 -5.01 2.30 18.38
N PRO A 189 -4.56 3.56 18.51
CA PRO A 189 -3.83 3.98 19.69
C PRO A 189 -4.70 3.79 20.94
N LYS A 190 -4.13 3.22 22.00
CA LYS A 190 -4.79 3.17 23.31
C LYS A 190 -4.91 4.61 23.83
N LEU A 191 -6.07 5.22 23.63
CA LEU A 191 -6.39 6.52 24.22
C LEU A 191 -6.53 6.33 25.72
N ASN A 192 -5.60 6.86 26.49
CA ASN A 192 -5.70 6.92 27.95
C ASN A 192 -6.61 8.12 28.29
N ILE A 193 -7.92 7.92 28.18
CA ILE A 193 -8.91 8.97 28.43
C ILE A 193 -9.02 9.16 29.94
N LYS A 194 -8.21 10.07 30.49
CA LYS A 194 -8.51 10.70 31.78
C LYS A 194 -9.24 12.01 31.50
N SER A 195 -10.49 12.08 31.93
CA SER A 195 -11.34 13.26 31.82
C SER A 195 -11.31 14.02 33.14
N SER A 196 -10.74 15.22 33.14
CA SER A 196 -11.23 16.32 33.98
C SER A 196 -11.85 17.36 33.06
N GLU A 197 -12.95 17.95 33.52
CA GLU A 197 -13.85 18.87 32.84
C GLU A 197 -13.16 20.19 32.46
N GLY A 198 -12.28 20.15 31.45
CA GLY A 198 -11.71 21.30 30.75
C GLY A 198 -10.71 22.16 31.54
N ILE A 199 -9.48 22.29 31.01
CA ILE A 199 -8.55 23.39 31.31
C ILE A 199 -8.04 23.93 29.98
N GLN A 200 -7.75 25.24 29.90
CA GLN A 200 -7.12 25.85 28.74
C GLN A 200 -5.68 25.32 28.60
N VAL A 201 -5.40 24.55 27.56
CA VAL A 201 -4.09 23.94 27.30
C VAL A 201 -3.49 24.47 26.01
N TRP A 202 -2.23 24.88 26.07
CA TRP A 202 -1.40 25.12 24.89
C TRP A 202 -1.05 23.78 24.24
N LYS A 203 -1.47 23.58 22.98
CA LYS A 203 -1.07 22.44 22.17
C LYS A 203 0.10 22.84 21.28
N LEU A 204 1.20 22.08 21.32
CA LEU A 204 2.14 22.07 20.21
C LEU A 204 1.40 21.52 18.97
N SER A 205 1.22 22.36 17.96
CA SER A 205 0.76 21.93 16.64
C SER A 205 1.95 21.34 15.88
N LYS A 206 1.93 20.03 15.64
CA LYS A 206 2.86 19.39 14.72
C LYS A 206 2.24 19.48 13.32
N GLU A 207 2.76 20.39 12.51
CA GLU A 207 2.34 20.53 11.12
C GLU A 207 3.07 19.49 10.26
N ILE A 208 2.35 18.90 9.29
CA ILE A 208 2.96 18.03 8.28
C ILE A 208 3.36 18.97 7.14
N GLU A 209 4.67 19.14 6.92
CA GLU A 209 5.20 19.95 5.83
C GLU A 209 4.81 19.32 4.49
N ARG A 210 4.21 20.14 3.60
CA ARG A 210 3.72 19.71 2.29
C ARG A 210 4.61 20.34 1.24
N ASP A 211 5.04 19.57 0.23
CA ASP A 211 5.61 20.18 -0.96
C ASP A 211 4.47 20.81 -1.80
N PRO A 212 4.38 22.15 -1.89
CA PRO A 212 3.34 22.80 -2.67
C PRO A 212 3.41 22.46 -4.17
N ARG A 213 4.55 21.96 -4.67
CA ARG A 213 4.73 21.53 -6.06
C ARG A 213 3.85 20.33 -6.39
N LEU A 214 3.63 19.40 -5.45
CA LEU A 214 2.77 18.23 -5.68
C LEU A 214 1.32 18.62 -5.87
N LYS A 215 0.81 19.53 -5.02
CA LYS A 215 -0.54 20.10 -5.16
C LYS A 215 -0.70 20.78 -6.53
N ARG A 216 0.29 21.55 -6.95
CA ARG A 216 0.25 22.25 -8.23
C ARG A 216 0.28 21.25 -9.40
N ALA A 217 1.19 20.28 -9.36
CA ALA A 217 1.35 19.29 -10.41
C ALA A 217 0.08 18.45 -10.65
N VAL A 218 -0.60 17.98 -9.60
CA VAL A 218 -1.84 17.21 -9.76
C VAL A 218 -2.96 18.05 -10.36
N LYS A 219 -3.10 19.31 -9.93
CA LYS A 219 -4.10 20.24 -10.49
C LYS A 219 -3.80 20.62 -11.93
N ASP A 220 -2.55 20.89 -12.27
CA ASP A 220 -2.14 21.21 -13.64
C ASP A 220 -2.39 20.02 -14.58
N ARG A 221 -2.12 18.78 -14.12
CA ARG A 221 -2.43 17.56 -14.88
C ARG A 221 -3.93 17.38 -15.08
N ASN A 222 -4.73 17.57 -14.02
CA ASN A 222 -6.18 17.51 -14.11
C ASN A 222 -6.70 18.57 -15.10
N ARG A 223 -6.18 19.80 -15.04
CA ARG A 223 -6.55 20.88 -15.95
C ARG A 223 -6.23 20.58 -17.42
N ALA A 224 -5.05 20.01 -17.67
CA ALA A 224 -4.63 19.61 -19.00
C ALA A 224 -5.52 18.52 -19.61
N LYS A 225 -6.10 17.64 -18.77
CA LYS A 225 -7.03 16.58 -19.20
C LYS A 225 -8.46 17.08 -19.44
N ASN A 226 -8.83 18.24 -18.92
CA ASN A 226 -10.21 18.72 -18.88
C ASN A 226 -10.35 20.10 -19.58
N ASP A 227 -9.71 20.25 -20.74
CA ASP A 227 -9.82 21.43 -21.62
C ASP A 227 -9.60 22.77 -20.91
N GLY A 228 -8.69 22.82 -19.94
CA GLY A 228 -8.35 24.05 -19.22
C GLY A 228 -9.20 24.34 -17.97
N ALA A 229 -10.21 23.53 -17.67
CA ALA A 229 -10.97 23.57 -16.41
C ALA A 229 -10.43 22.53 -15.41
N LEU A 230 -10.67 22.72 -14.12
CA LEU A 230 -10.47 21.67 -13.13
C LEU A 230 -11.75 20.85 -13.01
N CYS A 231 -11.62 19.55 -12.84
CA CYS A 231 -12.74 18.61 -12.70
C CYS A 231 -12.54 17.71 -11.48
N CYS A 232 -13.59 17.57 -10.67
CA CYS A 232 -13.61 16.67 -9.52
C CYS A 232 -13.59 15.21 -9.99
N GLU A 233 -12.56 14.47 -9.61
CA GLU A 233 -12.36 13.06 -10.01
C GLU A 233 -13.32 12.08 -9.30
N ALA A 234 -14.15 12.58 -8.38
CA ALA A 234 -15.20 11.78 -7.73
C ALA A 234 -16.60 12.01 -8.32
N CYS A 235 -16.98 13.25 -8.66
CA CYS A 235 -18.36 13.60 -9.06
C CYS A 235 -18.49 14.34 -10.40
N GLY A 236 -17.39 14.64 -11.08
CA GLY A 236 -17.40 15.33 -12.37
C GLY A 236 -17.71 16.83 -12.31
N PHE A 237 -17.91 17.43 -11.13
CA PHE A 237 -18.08 18.89 -11.01
C PHE A 237 -16.84 19.61 -11.56
N SER A 238 -17.04 20.53 -12.51
CA SER A 238 -15.96 21.29 -13.15
C SER A 238 -16.09 22.79 -12.96
N ASP A 239 -14.98 23.49 -12.72
CA ASP A 239 -14.90 24.94 -12.64
C ASP A 239 -13.50 25.42 -13.07
N THR A 240 -13.36 26.65 -13.55
CA THR A 240 -12.06 27.21 -13.95
C THR A 240 -11.26 27.74 -12.75
N SER A 241 -11.95 28.08 -11.66
CA SER A 241 -11.40 28.62 -10.42
C SER A 241 -10.62 27.58 -9.63
N ASP A 242 -9.32 27.82 -9.44
CA ASP A 242 -8.46 26.93 -8.66
C ASP A 242 -8.94 26.74 -7.21
N GLY A 243 -9.53 27.79 -6.62
CA GLY A 243 -10.02 27.80 -5.24
C GLY A 243 -11.22 26.89 -4.99
N MET A 244 -11.87 26.41 -6.05
CA MET A 244 -12.99 25.46 -5.95
C MET A 244 -12.55 24.01 -5.86
N PHE A 245 -11.24 23.73 -5.77
CA PHE A 245 -10.73 22.37 -5.72
C PHE A 245 -9.56 22.20 -4.75
N ASP A 246 -9.49 21.01 -4.15
CA ASP A 246 -8.41 20.58 -3.28
C ASP A 246 -7.66 19.40 -3.88
N ALA A 247 -6.34 19.36 -3.65
CA ALA A 247 -5.56 18.15 -3.87
C ALA A 247 -5.69 17.25 -2.64
N HIS A 248 -6.30 16.09 -2.81
CA HIS A 248 -6.57 15.12 -1.78
C HIS A 248 -5.66 13.90 -1.95
N HIS A 249 -5.03 13.42 -0.88
CA HIS A 249 -4.16 12.26 -0.96
C HIS A 249 -5.00 10.97 -0.98
N LEU A 250 -4.73 10.09 -1.95
CA LEU A 250 -5.43 8.80 -2.07
C LEU A 250 -5.10 7.83 -0.93
N GLN A 251 -3.93 8.00 -0.32
CA GLN A 251 -3.56 7.35 0.94
C GLN A 251 -3.34 8.43 2.00
N PRO A 252 -3.89 8.31 3.22
CA PRO A 252 -3.78 9.37 4.21
C PRO A 252 -2.32 9.63 4.60
N LEU A 253 -1.95 10.90 4.82
CA LEU A 253 -0.62 11.25 5.36
C LEU A 253 -0.44 10.79 6.81
N ALA A 254 -1.55 10.66 7.56
CA ALA A 254 -1.54 10.08 8.90
C ALA A 254 -0.98 8.64 8.91
N ALA A 255 -0.98 7.97 7.75
CA ALA A 255 -0.45 6.63 7.59
C ALA A 255 1.07 6.57 7.65
N GLY A 256 1.84 7.66 7.51
CA GLY A 256 3.32 7.61 7.59
C GLY A 256 4.06 8.58 6.68
N VAL A 257 5.38 8.71 6.90
CA VAL A 257 6.29 9.44 6.01
C VAL A 257 6.58 8.60 4.77
N ARG A 258 6.40 9.17 3.59
CA ARG A 258 6.70 8.56 2.30
C ARG A 258 6.99 9.63 1.27
N GLU A 259 7.65 9.25 0.18
CA GLU A 259 7.71 10.08 -1.01
C GLU A 259 6.34 10.05 -1.69
N SER A 260 5.77 11.23 -1.92
CA SER A 260 4.49 11.37 -2.63
C SER A 260 4.74 11.86 -4.05
N ARG A 261 4.06 11.27 -5.02
CA ARG A 261 4.04 11.66 -6.43
C ARG A 261 2.70 12.32 -6.75
N ALA A 262 2.62 13.05 -7.87
CA ALA A 262 1.35 13.65 -8.30
C ALA A 262 0.24 12.59 -8.51
N ASP A 263 0.61 11.36 -8.87
CA ASP A 263 -0.30 10.21 -9.00
C ASP A 263 -0.89 9.76 -7.66
N ASP A 264 -0.30 10.16 -6.53
CA ASP A 264 -0.81 9.84 -5.18
C ASP A 264 -1.88 10.83 -4.68
N LEU A 265 -2.22 11.80 -5.51
CA LEU A 265 -3.23 12.81 -5.23
C LEU A 265 -4.32 12.76 -6.30
N VAL A 266 -5.50 13.21 -5.89
CA VAL A 266 -6.64 13.46 -6.76
C VAL A 266 -7.21 14.85 -6.49
N VAL A 267 -7.89 15.40 -7.49
CA VAL A 267 -8.57 16.69 -7.43
C VAL A 267 -10.02 16.47 -7.01
N LEU A 268 -10.41 17.01 -5.86
CA LEU A 268 -11.77 16.95 -5.34
C LEU A 268 -12.37 18.33 -5.13
N CYS A 269 -13.69 18.47 -5.33
CA CYS A 269 -14.42 19.65 -4.88
C CYS A 269 -14.60 19.65 -3.35
N PRO A 270 -14.93 20.79 -2.72
CA PRO A 270 -15.05 20.90 -1.26
C PRO A 270 -16.05 19.91 -0.65
N THR A 271 -17.13 19.60 -1.39
CA THR A 271 -18.17 18.67 -0.95
C THR A 271 -17.65 17.24 -0.92
N CYS A 272 -17.07 16.74 -2.01
CA CYS A 272 -16.53 15.37 -2.09
C CYS A 272 -15.36 15.18 -1.12
N HIS A 273 -14.48 16.17 -1.02
CA HIS A 273 -13.35 16.15 -0.09
C HIS A 273 -13.83 16.03 1.36
N ARG A 274 -14.78 16.88 1.78
CA ARG A 274 -15.35 16.81 3.14
C ARG A 274 -16.11 15.51 3.38
N TRP A 275 -16.86 15.03 2.39
CA TRP A 275 -17.66 13.81 2.51
C TRP A 275 -16.77 12.58 2.72
N ALA A 276 -15.66 12.47 1.98
CA ALA A 276 -14.69 11.38 2.12
C ALA A 276 -14.18 11.22 3.56
N HIS A 277 -13.90 12.33 4.25
CA HIS A 277 -13.47 12.31 5.64
C HIS A 277 -14.61 12.08 6.64
N VAL A 278 -15.74 12.78 6.48
CA VAL A 278 -16.84 12.75 7.47
C VAL A 278 -17.56 11.40 7.50
N LYS A 279 -17.60 10.68 6.36
CA LYS A 279 -18.27 9.38 6.27
C LYS A 279 -17.33 8.19 6.53
N ALA A 280 -16.03 8.44 6.68
CA ALA A 280 -15.10 7.39 7.06
C ALA A 280 -15.29 6.98 8.53
N PRO A 281 -15.05 5.70 8.87
CA PRO A 281 -15.01 5.24 10.27
C PRO A 281 -13.96 5.95 11.14
N ASP A 282 -12.93 6.52 10.51
CA ASP A 282 -11.87 7.31 11.13
C ASP A 282 -11.64 8.57 10.28
N LEU A 283 -11.77 9.75 10.89
CA LEU A 283 -11.60 11.05 10.23
C LEU A 283 -10.22 11.20 9.57
N LEU A 284 -9.21 10.47 10.04
CA LEU A 284 -7.86 10.50 9.51
C LEU A 284 -7.58 9.42 8.46
N SER A 285 -8.58 8.56 8.18
CA SER A 285 -8.55 7.51 7.16
C SER A 285 -9.75 7.68 6.22
N PRO A 286 -9.77 8.69 5.33
CA PRO A 286 -10.91 8.99 4.44
C PRO A 286 -11.31 7.80 3.56
N LEU A 287 -12.56 7.81 3.10
CA LEU A 287 -13.07 6.85 2.12
C LEU A 287 -12.33 6.98 0.78
N THR A 288 -12.30 5.88 0.03
CA THR A 288 -11.73 5.84 -1.32
C THR A 288 -12.58 6.64 -2.31
N ILE A 289 -11.97 7.09 -3.40
CA ILE A 289 -12.69 7.85 -4.45
C ILE A 289 -13.80 7.01 -5.08
N SER A 290 -13.61 5.70 -5.25
CA SER A 290 -14.66 4.82 -5.75
C SER A 290 -15.87 4.78 -4.82
N GLU A 291 -15.66 4.75 -3.49
CA GLU A 291 -16.76 4.81 -2.51
C GLU A 291 -17.47 6.16 -2.53
N VAL A 292 -16.73 7.26 -2.69
CA VAL A 292 -17.32 8.60 -2.84
C VAL A 292 -18.13 8.68 -4.15
N ALA A 293 -17.56 8.29 -5.28
CA ALA A 293 -18.20 8.33 -6.59
C ALA A 293 -19.52 7.55 -6.60
N LYS A 294 -19.52 6.33 -6.03
CA LYS A 294 -20.74 5.51 -5.85
C LYS A 294 -21.83 6.25 -5.08
N ALA A 295 -21.48 6.99 -4.03
CA ALA A 295 -22.45 7.73 -3.23
C ALA A 295 -23.06 8.94 -3.96
N PHE A 296 -22.35 9.50 -4.94
CA PHE A 296 -22.81 10.61 -5.76
C PHE A 296 -23.36 10.16 -7.14
N GLY A 297 -23.51 8.85 -7.37
CA GLY A 297 -24.07 8.31 -8.60
C GLY A 297 -23.19 8.54 -9.83
N SER A 298 -21.88 8.68 -9.63
CA SER A 298 -20.89 8.96 -10.66
C SER A 298 -20.06 7.70 -10.93
N GLU A 299 -19.73 7.40 -12.18
CA GLU A 299 -18.66 6.43 -12.47
C GLU A 299 -17.31 7.08 -12.19
N PRO A 300 -16.38 6.43 -11.47
CA PRO A 300 -15.06 6.98 -11.24
C PRO A 300 -14.35 7.15 -12.60
N SER A 301 -13.85 8.35 -12.87
CA SER A 301 -12.96 8.58 -14.01
C SER A 301 -11.67 7.78 -13.79
N GLY A 302 -11.44 6.79 -14.65
CA GLY A 302 -10.36 5.79 -14.54
C GLY A 302 -8.94 6.33 -14.48
#